data_AF-A0A527G9B5-F1
#
_entry.id   AF-A0A527G9B5-F1
#
_cell.length_a   1.000
_cell.length_b   1.000
_cell.length_c   1.000
_cell.angle_alpha   90.00
_cell.angle_beta   90.00
_cell.angle_gamma   90.00
#
_symmetry.space_group_name_H-M   'P 1'
#
loop_
_entity.id
_entity.type
_entity.pdbx_description
1 polymer ?
#
loop_
_entity_poly.entity_id
_entity_poly.type
_entity_poly.pdbx_seq_one_letter_code
_entity_poly.pdbx_strand_id
1 'polypeptide(L)' 'MTVLLRTRVTAIGPEVADLAEGGVVILFADGSPPELAEVSVLHKAEQGPSDGAPAKGASITLGPVAAV' A
#
# COMPACT_ATOMS: atom_id res chain seq x y z
N MET A 1 20.04 -0.42 3.00
CA MET A 1 18.62 -0.07 3.19
C MET A 1 17.88 -1.38 3.42
N THR A 2 17.26 -1.56 4.58
CA THR A 2 16.53 -2.81 4.89
C THR A 2 15.11 -2.69 4.35
N VAL A 3 14.72 -3.63 3.50
CA VAL A 3 13.35 -3.70 2.97
C VAL A 3 12.49 -4.47 3.96
N LEU A 4 11.58 -3.77 4.64
CA LEU A 4 10.67 -4.38 5.63
C LEU A 4 9.49 -5.10 4.96
N LEU A 5 8.98 -4.50 3.89
CA LEU A 5 7.88 -5.03 3.09
C LEU A 5 8.04 -4.49 1.67
N ARG A 6 7.93 -5.38 0.68
CA ARG A 6 7.82 -5.02 -0.73
C ARG A 6 6.57 -5.67 -1.30
N THR A 7 5.72 -4.87 -1.91
CA THR A 7 4.46 -5.32 -2.49
C THR A 7 4.34 -4.79 -3.91
N ARG A 8 3.54 -5.49 -4.71
CA ARG A 8 3.16 -5.08 -6.06
C ARG A 8 1.67 -4.77 -6.08
N VAL A 9 1.32 -3.61 -6.63
CA VAL A 9 -0.08 -3.26 -6.90
C VAL A 9 -0.65 -4.22 -7.94
N THR A 10 -1.79 -4.82 -7.64
CA THR A 10 -2.50 -5.74 -8.54
C THR A 10 -3.77 -5.11 -9.11
N ALA A 11 -4.47 -4.28 -8.32
CA ALA A 11 -5.63 -3.53 -8.77
C ALA A 11 -5.79 -2.23 -7.97
N ILE A 12 -6.55 -1.28 -8.53
CA ILE A 12 -6.86 -0.01 -7.90
C ILE A 12 -8.38 0.17 -7.98
N GLY A 13 -9.02 0.36 -6.83
CA GLY A 13 -10.45 0.66 -6.76
C GLY A 13 -10.81 2.02 -7.36
N PRO A 14 -12.03 2.18 -7.92
CA PRO A 14 -12.48 3.44 -8.53
C PRO A 14 -12.53 4.61 -7.54
N GLU A 15 -12.79 4.38 -6.25
CA GLU A 15 -12.91 5.46 -5.25
C GLU A 15 -11.56 5.89 -4.67
N VAL A 16 -10.47 5.20 -5.02
CA VAL A 16 -9.12 5.49 -4.49
C VAL A 16 -8.66 6.90 -4.83
N ALA A 17 -9.02 7.42 -6.01
CA ALA A 17 -8.62 8.75 -6.44
C ALA A 17 -9.17 9.83 -5.50
N ASP A 18 -10.46 9.76 -5.17
CA ASP A 18 -11.14 10.72 -4.30
C ASP A 18 -10.59 10.63 -2.86
N LEU A 19 -10.31 9.42 -2.36
CA LEU A 19 -9.65 9.21 -1.07
C LEU A 19 -8.23 9.79 -1.04
N ALA A 20 -7.48 9.64 -2.13
CA ALA A 20 -6.13 10.17 -2.25
C ALA A 20 -6.12 11.70 -2.30
N GLU A 21 -7.13 12.34 -2.90
CA GLU A 21 -7.33 13.80 -2.81
C GLU A 21 -7.54 14.25 -1.36
N GLY A 22 -8.20 13.42 -0.55
CA GLY A 22 -8.32 13.59 0.90
C GLY A 22 -7.03 13.29 1.70
N GLY A 23 -5.95 12.88 1.03
CA GLY A 23 -4.67 12.53 1.65
C GLY A 23 -4.63 11.14 2.29
N VAL A 24 -5.58 10.27 1.96
CA VAL A 24 -5.67 8.91 2.53
C VAL A 24 -5.53 7.88 1.42
N VAL A 25 -4.65 6.90 1.62
CA VAL A 25 -4.52 5.75 0.73
C VAL A 25 -4.60 4.49 1.59
N ILE A 26 -5.50 3.57 1.21
CA ILE A 26 -5.71 2.30 1.88
C ILE A 26 -5.09 1.18 1.04
N LEU A 27 -4.30 0.32 1.67
CA LEU A 27 -3.67 -0.83 1.05
C LEU A 27 -4.32 -2.11 1.57
N PHE A 28 -4.85 -2.94 0.67
CA PHE A 28 -5.44 -4.24 1.01
C PHE A 28 -4.79 -5.39 0.24
N ALA A 29 -4.85 -6.59 0.80
CA ALA A 29 -4.31 -7.77 0.14
C ALA A 29 -5.10 -8.12 -1.13
N ASP A 30 -4.39 -8.62 -2.13
CA ASP A 30 -4.99 -9.16 -3.36
C ASP A 30 -6.05 -10.23 -3.03
N GLY A 31 -7.24 -10.12 -3.62
CA GLY A 31 -8.40 -10.98 -3.33
C GLY A 31 -9.28 -10.52 -2.17
N SER A 32 -9.12 -9.27 -1.68
CA SER A 32 -10.03 -8.68 -0.70
C SER A 32 -11.48 -8.57 -1.22
N PRO A 33 -12.49 -8.56 -0.33
CA PRO A 33 -13.89 -8.41 -0.70
C PRO A 33 -14.15 -7.18 -1.58
N PRO A 34 -15.14 -7.23 -2.50
CA PRO A 34 -15.44 -6.14 -3.43
C PRO A 34 -15.61 -4.78 -2.75
N GLU A 35 -16.28 -4.75 -1.59
CA GLU A 35 -16.57 -3.53 -0.84
C GLU A 35 -15.29 -2.83 -0.37
N LEU A 36 -14.23 -3.59 -0.08
CA LEU A 36 -12.92 -3.04 0.30
C LEU A 36 -12.08 -2.75 -0.94
N ALA A 37 -12.19 -3.57 -1.98
CA ALA A 37 -11.47 -3.40 -3.23
C ALA A 37 -11.85 -2.09 -3.94
N GLU A 38 -13.09 -1.61 -3.79
CA GLU A 38 -13.56 -0.37 -4.42
C GLU A 38 -12.89 0.89 -3.87
N VAL A 39 -12.55 0.87 -2.57
CA VAL A 39 -11.99 2.01 -1.81
C VAL A 39 -10.50 1.87 -1.53
N SER A 40 -9.82 0.87 -2.10
CA SER A 40 -8.42 0.59 -1.78
C SER A 40 -7.58 0.17 -2.96
N VAL A 41 -6.26 0.25 -2.76
CA VAL A 41 -5.27 -0.31 -3.67
C VAL A 41 -4.98 -1.73 -3.23
N LEU A 42 -5.31 -2.69 -4.09
CA LEU A 42 -4.99 -4.09 -3.86
C LEU A 42 -3.52 -4.33 -4.18
N HIS A 43 -2.85 -5.05 -3.28
CA HIS A 43 -1.45 -5.37 -3.43
C HIS A 43 -1.15 -6.81 -3.03
N LYS A 44 -0.11 -7.35 -3.65
CA LYS A 44 0.45 -8.67 -3.35
C LYS A 44 1.86 -8.52 -2.81
N ALA A 45 2.14 -9.14 -1.66
CA ALA A 45 3.49 -9.15 -1.09
C ALA A 45 4.45 -9.93 -2.00
N GLU A 46 5.57 -9.29 -2.36
CA GLU A 46 6.70 -9.93 -3.05
C GLU A 46 7.82 -10.30 -2.04
N GLN A 47 7.97 -9.51 -0.97
CA GLN A 47 8.96 -9.72 0.08
C GLN A 47 8.47 -9.20 1.43
N GLY A 48 8.79 -9.92 2.51
CA GLY A 48 8.33 -9.59 3.86
C GLY A 48 6.86 -10.00 4.08
N PRO A 49 6.20 -9.49 5.14
CA PRO A 49 6.72 -8.53 6.12
C PRO A 49 7.85 -9.13 6.97
N SER A 50 8.85 -8.32 7.30
CA SER A 50 9.81 -8.67 8.35
C SER A 50 9.12 -8.76 9.72
N ASP A 51 9.68 -9.54 10.65
CA ASP A 51 9.13 -9.68 12.02
C ASP A 51 9.06 -8.35 12.78
N GLY A 52 9.87 -7.35 12.40
CA GLY A 52 9.86 -6.02 12.98
C GLY A 52 8.89 -5.07 12.25
N ALA A 53 8.09 -4.34 13.03
CA ALA A 53 7.29 -3.22 12.51
C ALA A 53 8.17 -2.04 12.08
N PRO A 54 7.74 -1.20 11.12
CA PRO A 54 8.43 0.04 10.77
C PRO A 54 8.57 0.97 11.97
N ALA A 55 9.78 1.47 12.22
CA ALA A 55 10.01 2.49 13.24
C ALA A 55 9.50 3.87 12.77
N LYS A 56 9.29 4.80 13.71
CA LYS A 56 9.02 6.20 13.37
C LYS A 56 10.17 6.75 12.51
N GLY A 57 9.84 7.44 11.42
CA GLY A 57 10.81 7.92 10.43
C GLY A 57 11.23 6.87 9.39
N ALA A 58 10.63 5.68 9.38
CA ALA A 58 10.78 4.75 8.27
C ALA A 58 10.15 5.33 6.99
N SER A 59 10.89 5.26 5.89
CA SER A 59 10.45 5.76 4.59
C SER A 59 9.46 4.81 3.92
N ILE A 60 8.47 5.36 3.22
CA ILE A 60 7.58 4.62 2.32
C ILE A 60 7.82 5.12 0.89
N THR A 61 7.94 4.17 -0.03
CA THR A 61 8.11 4.46 -1.46
C THR A 61 6.94 3.89 -2.24
N LEU A 62 6.27 4.73 -3.03
CA LEU A 62 5.14 4.38 -3.88
C LEU A 62 5.50 4.70 -5.34
N GLY A 63 5.85 3.67 -6.11
CA GLY A 63 6.35 3.86 -7.47
C GLY A 63 7.61 4.74 -7.49
N PRO A 64 7.68 5.80 -8.32
CA PRO A 64 8.81 6.73 -8.34
C PRO A 64 8.76 7.77 -7.21
N VAL A 65 7.66 7.85 -6.46
CA VAL A 65 7.47 8.84 -5.39
C VAL A 65 7.99 8.27 -4.07
N ALA A 66 8.81 9.04 -3.35
CA ALA A 66 9.27 8.70 -2.01
C ALA A 66 8.88 9.83 -1.05
N ALA A 67 8.33 9.44 0.11
CA ALA A 67 8.15 10.34 1.24
C ALA A 67 9.21 10.01 2.30
N VAL A 68 9.92 11.04 2.76
CA VAL A 68 10.97 10.99 3.79
C VAL A 68 10.51 11.65 5.08
#